data_AF-A0A971RL70-F1
#
_entry.id   AF-A0A971RL70-F1
#
_cell.length_a   1.000
_cell.length_b   1.000
_cell.length_c   1.000
_cell.angle_alpha   90.00
_cell.angle_beta   90.00
_cell.angle_gamma   90.00
#
_symmetry.space_group_name_H-M   'P 1'
#
loop_
_entity.id
_entity.type
_entity.pdbx_description
1 polymer ?
#
loop_
_entity_poly.entity_id
_entity_poly.type
_entity_poly.pdbx_seq_one_letter_code
_entity_poly.pdbx_strand_id
1 'polypeptide(L)'
;REVALTQETGYPWEEKVRIAISSPETTSFTLALRLPGWCRRPAVSVNGEEITLAGITENGYALIDREWKDGDTVELALPMPVEKMAAHPGLRENAGKIALQRGPVVYCLEEVDNGKDLHNLVISPEAEFTAEFADDFPGRVVVLKGEAFRTVETGWGNELYRPFSLRRERVKITAVPYYAWANRRPGEMRVWLRVLERE
;
A
#
# COMPACT_ATOMS: atom_id res chain seq x y z
N ARG A 1 -17.67 -25.95 23.75
CA ARG A 1 -17.84 -25.96 22.29
C ARG A 1 -16.50 -25.62 21.70
N GLU A 2 -15.93 -26.53 20.92
CA GLU A 2 -14.65 -26.33 20.26
C GLU A 2 -14.94 -25.78 18.86
N VAL A 3 -14.38 -24.63 18.52
CA VAL A 3 -14.46 -24.03 17.19
C VAL A 3 -13.04 -23.69 16.79
N ALA A 4 -12.60 -24.21 15.64
CA ALA A 4 -11.31 -23.91 15.05
C ALA A 4 -11.50 -23.02 13.82
N LEU A 5 -10.63 -22.02 13.67
CA LEU A 5 -10.58 -21.14 12.51
C LEU A 5 -9.22 -21.30 11.83
N THR A 6 -9.23 -21.56 10.52
CA THR A 6 -8.00 -21.62 9.71
C THR A 6 -8.02 -20.47 8.72
N GLN A 7 -6.99 -19.61 8.79
CA GLN A 7 -6.85 -18.48 7.87
C GLN A 7 -5.75 -18.75 6.84
N GLU A 8 -6.10 -18.62 5.56
CA GLU A 8 -5.21 -18.78 4.42
C GLU A 8 -5.18 -17.47 3.62
N THR A 9 -3.99 -16.87 3.45
CA THR A 9 -3.85 -15.61 2.71
C THR A 9 -2.41 -15.33 2.29
N GLY A 10 -2.24 -14.65 1.16
CA GLY A 10 -0.98 -14.01 0.74
C GLY A 10 -0.81 -12.58 1.27
N TYR A 11 -1.61 -12.14 2.25
CA TYR A 11 -1.45 -10.84 2.90
C TYR A 11 -0.01 -10.69 3.45
N PRO A 12 0.65 -9.52 3.27
CA PRO A 12 0.11 -8.23 2.82
C PRO A 12 0.17 -7.98 1.30
N TRP A 13 0.49 -8.99 0.50
CA TRP A 13 0.71 -8.82 -0.94
C TRP A 13 -0.50 -9.13 -1.79
N GLU A 14 -1.33 -10.05 -1.32
CA GLU A 14 -2.54 -10.50 -2.00
C GLU A 14 -3.80 -9.99 -1.28
N GLU A 15 -4.85 -9.81 -2.07
CA GLU A 15 -6.09 -9.14 -1.65
C GLU A 15 -7.07 -10.08 -0.95
N LYS A 16 -6.91 -11.40 -1.14
CA LYS A 16 -7.86 -12.41 -0.67
C LYS A 16 -7.42 -13.01 0.67
N VAL A 17 -8.35 -13.05 1.61
CA VAL A 17 -8.25 -13.78 2.87
C VAL A 17 -9.35 -14.82 2.90
N ARG A 18 -9.00 -16.08 3.10
CA ARG A 18 -9.96 -17.18 3.29
C ARG A 18 -9.91 -17.65 4.74
N ILE A 19 -11.06 -17.77 5.38
CA ILE A 19 -11.21 -18.27 6.74
C ILE A 19 -12.13 -19.49 6.68
N ALA A 20 -11.59 -20.67 6.97
CA ALA A 20 -12.36 -21.90 7.09
C ALA A 20 -12.72 -22.13 8.56
N ILE A 21 -13.97 -22.55 8.79
CA ILE A 21 -14.50 -22.84 10.12
C ILE A 21 -14.63 -24.35 10.26
N SER A 22 -14.07 -24.89 11.34
CA SER A 22 -14.27 -26.29 11.71
C SER A 22 -14.89 -26.39 13.10
N SER A 23 -15.93 -27.21 13.20
CA SER A 23 -16.71 -27.38 14.43
C SER A 23 -17.41 -28.73 14.43
N PRO A 24 -17.32 -29.54 15.50
CA PRO A 24 -17.99 -30.85 15.55
C PRO A 24 -19.52 -30.75 15.59
N GLU A 25 -20.06 -29.61 16.01
CA GLU A 25 -21.50 -29.34 16.08
C GLU A 25 -21.82 -27.98 15.45
N THR A 26 -23.02 -27.83 14.87
CA THR A 26 -23.52 -26.52 14.43
C THR A 26 -23.54 -25.56 15.61
N THR A 27 -22.85 -24.42 15.48
CA THR A 27 -22.70 -23.46 16.58
C THR A 27 -23.05 -22.05 16.11
N SER A 28 -23.87 -21.34 16.88
CA SER A 28 -24.17 -19.92 16.67
C SER A 28 -23.13 -19.05 17.36
N PHE A 29 -22.51 -18.15 16.59
CA PHE A 29 -21.66 -17.08 17.08
C PHE A 29 -21.46 -15.99 16.02
N THR A 30 -21.04 -14.81 16.46
CA THR A 30 -20.68 -13.70 15.57
C THR A 30 -19.20 -13.75 15.20
N LEU A 31 -18.89 -13.76 13.91
CA LEU A 31 -17.52 -13.56 13.40
C LEU A 31 -17.32 -12.09 13.05
N ALA A 32 -16.42 -11.40 13.77
CA ALA A 32 -16.10 -10.00 13.53
C ALA A 32 -14.86 -9.86 12.62
N LEU A 33 -15.06 -9.36 11.39
CA LEU A 33 -13.98 -9.15 10.42
C LEU A 33 -13.61 -7.67 10.34
N ARG A 34 -12.35 -7.32 10.63
CA ARG A 34 -11.87 -5.94 10.46
C ARG A 34 -11.87 -5.56 8.98
N LEU A 35 -12.54 -4.46 8.66
CA LEU A 35 -12.48 -3.76 7.38
C LEU A 35 -11.40 -2.68 7.49
N PRO A 36 -10.20 -2.88 6.90
CA PRO A 36 -9.10 -1.93 7.09
C PRO A 36 -9.45 -0.55 6.53
N GLY A 37 -9.16 0.52 7.27
CA GLY A 37 -9.50 1.89 6.86
C GLY A 37 -8.85 2.36 5.55
N TRP A 38 -7.79 1.68 5.09
CA TRP A 38 -7.19 1.93 3.77
C TRP A 38 -7.99 1.29 2.62
N CYS A 39 -8.83 0.30 2.88
CA CYS A 39 -9.58 -0.41 1.84
C CYS A 39 -10.91 0.29 1.58
N ARG A 40 -11.10 0.80 0.35
CA ARG A 40 -12.31 1.57 -0.02
C ARG A 40 -13.50 0.70 -0.39
N ARG A 41 -13.27 -0.52 -0.88
CA ARG A 41 -14.30 -1.44 -1.39
C ARG A 41 -14.03 -2.86 -0.91
N PRO A 42 -14.09 -3.13 0.41
CA PRO A 42 -14.01 -4.51 0.89
C PRO A 42 -15.25 -5.27 0.44
N ALA A 43 -15.09 -6.55 0.14
CA ALA A 43 -16.19 -7.47 -0.14
C ALA A 43 -16.04 -8.72 0.73
N VAL A 44 -17.17 -9.27 1.19
CA VAL A 44 -17.20 -10.48 2.00
C VAL A 44 -18.16 -11.47 1.37
N SER A 45 -17.77 -12.72 1.25
CA SER A 45 -18.64 -13.82 0.89
C SER A 45 -18.59 -14.93 1.93
N VAL A 46 -19.69 -15.66 2.05
CA VAL A 46 -19.75 -16.88 2.85
C VAL A 46 -20.24 -18.02 1.96
N ASN A 47 -19.47 -19.10 1.89
CA ASN A 47 -19.74 -20.25 1.02
C ASN A 47 -19.94 -19.87 -0.46
N GLY A 48 -19.24 -18.83 -0.92
CA GLY A 48 -19.30 -18.32 -2.29
C GLY A 48 -20.41 -17.30 -2.54
N GLU A 49 -21.29 -17.04 -1.58
CA GLU A 49 -22.35 -16.03 -1.69
C GLU A 49 -21.91 -14.72 -1.06
N GLU A 50 -21.89 -13.64 -1.83
CA GLU A 50 -21.54 -12.30 -1.34
C GLU A 50 -22.61 -11.77 -0.39
N ILE A 51 -22.18 -11.21 0.75
CA ILE A 51 -23.08 -10.65 1.76
C ILE A 51 -23.06 -9.12 1.73
N THR A 52 -24.20 -8.51 2.03
CA THR A 52 -24.31 -7.05 2.12
C THR A 52 -23.70 -6.55 3.43
N LEU A 53 -22.70 -5.66 3.34
CA LEU A 53 -22.03 -5.08 4.52
C LEU A 53 -22.83 -3.97 5.22
N ALA A 54 -23.82 -3.39 4.52
CA ALA A 54 -24.70 -2.37 5.10
C ALA A 54 -25.55 -2.97 6.23
N GLY A 55 -25.58 -2.32 7.39
CA GLY A 55 -26.34 -2.76 8.56
C GLY A 55 -25.64 -3.79 9.45
N ILE A 56 -24.54 -4.40 8.99
CA ILE A 56 -23.72 -5.32 9.81
C ILE A 56 -22.31 -4.78 10.12
N THR A 57 -22.02 -3.54 9.70
CA THR A 57 -20.72 -2.91 9.94
C THR A 57 -20.78 -1.99 11.15
N GLU A 58 -19.90 -2.23 12.13
CA GLU A 58 -19.76 -1.40 13.33
C GLU A 58 -18.29 -1.11 13.61
N ASN A 59 -17.92 0.16 13.80
CA ASN A 59 -16.57 0.59 14.18
C ASN A 59 -15.42 -0.02 13.34
N GLY A 60 -15.65 -0.20 12.03
CA GLY A 60 -14.67 -0.79 11.11
C GLY A 60 -14.60 -2.31 11.13
N TYR A 61 -15.61 -2.99 11.66
CA TYR A 61 -15.75 -4.44 11.61
C TYR A 61 -17.07 -4.84 10.96
N ALA A 62 -17.06 -5.87 10.10
CA ALA A 62 -18.26 -6.56 9.67
C ALA A 62 -18.60 -7.67 10.69
N LEU A 63 -19.77 -7.59 11.30
CA LEU A 63 -20.26 -8.51 12.32
C LEU A 63 -21.18 -9.55 11.70
N ILE A 64 -20.64 -10.73 11.39
CA ILE A 64 -21.37 -11.81 10.73
C ILE A 64 -21.95 -12.73 11.79
N ASP A 65 -23.19 -12.45 12.20
CA ASP A 65 -23.92 -13.26 13.17
C ASP A 65 -24.74 -14.36 12.48
N ARG A 66 -24.37 -15.63 12.72
CA ARG A 66 -25.03 -16.79 12.09
C ARG A 66 -24.79 -18.09 12.84
N GLU A 67 -25.51 -19.13 12.41
CA GLU A 67 -25.15 -20.51 12.70
C GLU A 67 -24.08 -20.98 11.71
N TRP A 68 -22.99 -21.52 12.25
CA TRP A 68 -21.85 -22.01 11.49
C TRP A 68 -21.80 -23.52 11.53
N LYS A 69 -21.49 -24.12 10.38
CA LYS A 69 -21.31 -25.57 10.21
C LYS A 69 -19.84 -25.89 9.90
N ASP A 70 -19.45 -27.14 10.15
CA ASP A 70 -18.15 -27.63 9.72
C ASP A 70 -17.97 -27.44 8.21
N GLY A 71 -16.83 -26.87 7.82
CA GLY A 71 -16.49 -26.59 6.43
C GLY A 71 -17.01 -25.25 5.89
N ASP A 72 -17.80 -24.49 6.66
CA ASP A 72 -18.19 -23.13 6.26
C ASP A 72 -16.94 -22.29 5.99
N THR A 73 -16.98 -21.53 4.89
CA THR A 73 -15.86 -20.71 4.43
C THR A 73 -16.29 -19.26 4.30
N VAL A 74 -15.51 -18.38 4.89
CA VAL A 74 -15.63 -16.93 4.73
C VAL A 74 -14.49 -16.44 3.87
N GLU A 75 -14.79 -15.67 2.82
CA GLU A 75 -13.78 -15.01 2.01
C GLU A 75 -13.91 -13.50 2.15
N LEU A 76 -12.80 -12.83 2.45
CA LEU A 76 -12.69 -11.38 2.52
C LEU A 76 -11.77 -10.94 1.37
N ALA A 77 -12.31 -10.13 0.46
CA ALA A 77 -11.55 -9.46 -0.58
C ALA A 77 -11.27 -8.02 -0.16
N LEU A 78 -9.99 -7.65 -0.18
CA LEU A 78 -9.48 -6.33 0.20
C LEU A 78 -8.71 -5.74 -0.99
N PRO A 79 -9.36 -5.10 -1.97
CA PRO A 79 -8.67 -4.49 -3.09
C PRO A 79 -7.52 -3.57 -2.63
N MET A 80 -6.32 -3.77 -3.17
CA MET A 80 -5.08 -3.09 -2.82
C MET A 80 -4.52 -2.30 -4.01
N PRO A 81 -5.19 -1.23 -4.47
CA PRO A 81 -4.59 -0.32 -5.43
C PRO A 81 -3.37 0.38 -4.82
N VAL A 82 -2.53 0.95 -5.68
CA VAL A 82 -1.50 1.89 -5.25
C VAL A 82 -2.16 3.23 -4.96
N GLU A 83 -2.16 3.62 -3.70
CA GLU A 83 -2.69 4.88 -3.19
C GLU A 83 -1.58 5.92 -3.06
N LYS A 84 -1.90 7.15 -3.44
CA LYS A 84 -1.05 8.33 -3.25
C LYS A 84 -1.55 9.09 -2.02
N MET A 85 -0.93 8.86 -0.89
CA MET A 85 -1.35 9.39 0.41
C MET A 85 -0.90 10.83 0.58
N ALA A 86 -1.85 11.74 0.84
CA ALA A 86 -1.57 13.11 1.22
C ALA A 86 -1.54 13.27 2.75
N ALA A 87 -0.72 14.19 3.24
CA ALA A 87 -0.73 14.58 4.65
C ALA A 87 -1.82 15.63 4.94
N HIS A 88 -2.28 15.70 6.19
CA HIS A 88 -3.10 16.82 6.65
C HIS A 88 -2.33 18.15 6.44
N PRO A 89 -2.96 19.24 5.96
CA PRO A 89 -2.28 20.51 5.67
C PRO A 89 -1.55 21.16 6.85
N GLY A 90 -1.94 20.82 8.09
CA GLY A 90 -1.25 21.26 9.30
C GLY A 90 0.17 20.68 9.47
N LEU A 91 0.51 19.59 8.75
CA LEU A 91 1.84 19.00 8.75
C LEU A 91 2.69 19.65 7.65
N ARG A 92 3.29 20.79 7.99
CA ARG A 92 3.99 21.69 7.05
C ARG A 92 5.14 21.01 6.33
N GLU A 93 5.83 20.10 7.00
CA GLU A 93 6.98 19.35 6.48
C GLU A 93 6.61 18.47 5.28
N ASN A 94 5.33 18.11 5.13
CA ASN A 94 4.82 17.29 4.03
C ASN A 94 3.98 18.09 3.02
N ALA A 95 3.93 19.42 3.13
CA ALA A 95 3.33 20.25 2.10
C ALA A 95 3.98 19.98 0.73
N GLY A 96 3.14 19.84 -0.31
CA GLY A 96 3.56 19.51 -1.67
C GLY A 96 4.16 18.11 -1.83
N LYS A 97 3.89 17.18 -0.89
CA LYS A 97 4.40 15.80 -0.95
C LYS A 97 3.30 14.75 -0.81
N ILE A 98 3.57 13.56 -1.34
CA ILE A 98 2.77 12.34 -1.16
C ILE A 98 3.66 11.18 -0.67
N ALA A 99 3.04 10.19 -0.04
CA ALA A 99 3.63 8.87 0.17
C ALA A 99 2.89 7.84 -0.70
N LEU A 100 3.61 6.81 -1.15
CA LEU A 100 2.99 5.68 -1.85
C LEU A 100 2.60 4.60 -0.83
N GLN A 101 1.38 4.07 -0.95
CA GLN A 101 0.88 2.99 -0.11
C GLN A 101 0.18 1.94 -0.98
N ARG A 102 0.37 0.65 -0.67
CA ARG A 102 -0.43 -0.43 -1.25
C ARG A 102 -0.89 -1.36 -0.14
N GLY A 103 -2.20 -1.50 0.02
CA GLY A 103 -2.76 -2.23 1.15
C GLY A 103 -2.29 -1.63 2.48
N PRO A 104 -1.77 -2.43 3.43
CA PRO A 104 -1.24 -1.93 4.69
C PRO A 104 0.20 -1.38 4.60
N VAL A 105 0.86 -1.48 3.44
CA VAL A 105 2.31 -1.25 3.32
C VAL A 105 2.58 0.13 2.76
N VAL A 106 3.36 0.93 3.49
CA VAL A 106 3.93 2.19 3.00
C VAL A 106 5.24 1.90 2.26
N TYR A 107 5.47 2.63 1.17
CA TYR A 107 6.63 2.46 0.30
C TYR A 107 7.59 3.66 0.40
N CYS A 108 8.84 3.43 0.00
CA CYS A 108 9.89 4.43 -0.08
C CYS A 108 10.74 4.25 -1.34
N LEU A 109 11.45 5.29 -1.76
CA LEU A 109 12.49 5.22 -2.79
C LEU A 109 13.86 5.08 -2.12
N GLU A 110 14.68 4.17 -2.63
CA GLU A 110 16.11 4.04 -2.25
C GLU A 110 17.02 4.53 -3.36
N GLU A 111 18.19 5.08 -3.01
CA GLU A 111 19.23 5.49 -3.97
C GLU A 111 19.66 4.35 -4.89
N VAL A 112 19.73 3.12 -4.37
CA VAL A 112 20.19 1.95 -5.13
C VAL A 112 19.30 1.65 -6.34
N ASP A 113 18.01 2.00 -6.29
CA ASP A 113 17.07 1.80 -7.40
C ASP A 113 16.85 3.05 -8.25
N ASN A 114 16.99 4.23 -7.65
CA ASN A 114 16.51 5.49 -8.21
C ASN A 114 17.62 6.51 -8.50
N GLY A 115 18.87 6.20 -8.12
CA GLY A 115 20.02 7.10 -8.16
C GLY A 115 20.04 8.11 -7.01
N LYS A 116 21.12 8.89 -6.93
CA LYS A 116 21.34 9.93 -5.92
C LYS A 116 20.31 11.05 -5.98
N ASP A 117 20.34 11.93 -4.98
CA ASP A 117 19.57 13.16 -4.91
C ASP A 117 18.07 12.89 -5.03
N LEU A 118 17.55 11.99 -4.20
CA LEU A 118 16.13 11.60 -4.24
C LEU A 118 15.19 12.78 -4.00
N HIS A 119 15.67 13.85 -3.38
CA HIS A 119 14.94 15.09 -3.18
C HIS A 119 14.59 15.83 -4.48
N ASN A 120 15.27 15.51 -5.58
CA ASN A 120 15.03 16.05 -6.92
C ASN A 120 14.00 15.25 -7.73
N LEU A 121 13.54 14.10 -7.21
CA LEU A 121 12.44 13.34 -7.81
C LEU A 121 11.09 13.97 -7.48
N VAL A 122 10.23 14.03 -8.50
CA VAL A 122 8.89 14.60 -8.45
C VAL A 122 7.91 13.66 -9.16
N ILE A 123 6.80 13.37 -8.51
CA ILE A 123 5.74 12.48 -9.01
C ILE A 123 4.63 13.30 -9.65
N SER A 124 4.14 12.90 -10.82
CA SER A 124 2.90 13.44 -11.37
C SER A 124 1.70 12.87 -10.61
N PRO A 125 0.67 13.66 -10.28
CA PRO A 125 -0.56 13.13 -9.67
C PRO A 125 -1.20 11.99 -10.49
N GLU A 126 -1.03 12.02 -11.82
CA GLU A 126 -1.53 11.06 -12.80
C GLU A 126 -0.62 9.85 -12.98
N ALA A 127 0.58 9.84 -12.38
CA ALA A 127 1.53 8.74 -12.54
C ALA A 127 0.89 7.40 -12.10
N GLU A 128 0.94 6.42 -12.98
CA GLU A 128 0.47 5.07 -12.70
C GLU A 128 1.63 4.21 -12.20
N PHE A 129 1.29 3.23 -11.36
CA PHE A 129 2.23 2.31 -10.77
C PHE A 129 1.77 0.88 -10.97
N THR A 130 2.70 0.02 -11.38
CA THR A 130 2.49 -1.43 -11.39
C THR A 130 3.12 -2.05 -10.15
N ALA A 131 2.49 -3.11 -9.64
CA ALA A 131 2.96 -3.85 -8.48
C ALA A 131 3.43 -5.24 -8.92
N GLU A 132 4.65 -5.62 -8.55
CA GLU A 132 5.21 -6.93 -8.90
C GLU A 132 6.10 -7.48 -7.78
N PHE A 133 6.21 -8.81 -7.70
CA PHE A 133 7.14 -9.43 -6.75
C PHE A 133 8.59 -9.19 -7.18
N ALA A 134 9.45 -8.92 -6.21
CA ALA A 134 10.89 -8.79 -6.39
C ALA A 134 11.63 -9.90 -5.64
N ASP A 135 12.69 -10.42 -6.24
CA ASP A 135 13.50 -11.54 -5.73
C ASP A 135 14.79 -11.07 -5.03
N ASP A 136 15.13 -9.80 -5.19
CA ASP A 136 16.34 -9.13 -4.72
C ASP A 136 16.25 -8.66 -3.26
N PHE A 137 15.25 -9.14 -2.52
CA PHE A 137 15.06 -8.90 -1.09
C PHE A 137 15.01 -10.21 -0.29
N PRO A 138 15.42 -10.19 0.99
CA PRO A 138 15.15 -11.30 1.90
C PRO A 138 13.64 -11.50 2.08
N GLY A 139 13.11 -12.58 1.50
CA GLY A 139 11.68 -12.89 1.52
C GLY A 139 10.92 -12.34 0.31
N ARG A 140 9.62 -12.67 0.23
CA ARG A 140 8.76 -12.20 -0.87
C ARG A 140 8.30 -10.78 -0.58
N VAL A 141 8.73 -9.81 -1.38
CA VAL A 141 8.24 -8.42 -1.31
C VAL A 141 7.61 -8.02 -2.63
N VAL A 142 6.63 -7.13 -2.58
CA VAL A 142 6.10 -6.45 -3.77
C VAL A 142 6.78 -5.09 -3.86
N VAL A 143 7.26 -4.74 -5.05
CA VAL A 143 7.77 -3.40 -5.39
C VAL A 143 6.78 -2.67 -6.28
N LEU A 144 6.82 -1.34 -6.27
CA LEU A 144 6.01 -0.51 -7.17
C LEU A 144 6.91 0.13 -8.22
N LYS A 145 6.59 -0.07 -9.50
CA LYS A 145 7.33 0.52 -10.62
C LYS A 145 6.47 1.56 -11.32
N GLY A 146 7.07 2.67 -11.71
CA GLY A 146 6.38 3.76 -12.37
C GLY A 146 7.33 4.76 -13.00
N GLU A 147 6.78 5.87 -13.48
CA GLU A 147 7.54 6.99 -14.01
C GLU A 147 7.45 8.22 -13.12
N ALA A 148 8.54 8.97 -13.07
CA ALA A 148 8.65 10.23 -12.36
C ALA A 148 9.43 11.24 -13.20
N PHE A 149 9.61 12.44 -12.65
CA PHE A 149 10.50 13.45 -13.18
C PHE A 149 11.63 13.73 -12.21
N ARG A 150 12.85 13.88 -12.74
CA ARG A 150 14.01 14.34 -11.99
C ARG A 150 14.31 15.77 -12.37
N THR A 151 14.45 16.65 -11.37
CA THR A 151 14.91 18.03 -11.59
C THR A 151 16.40 18.00 -11.94
N VAL A 152 16.76 18.62 -13.06
CA VAL A 152 18.14 18.64 -13.56
C VAL A 152 18.87 19.84 -12.95
N GLU A 153 19.75 19.55 -11.99
CA GLU A 153 20.53 20.56 -11.27
C GLU A 153 21.99 20.59 -11.74
N THR A 154 22.25 20.52 -13.04
CA THR A 154 23.61 20.66 -13.58
C THR A 154 23.99 22.13 -13.79
N GLY A 155 25.30 22.39 -13.87
CA GLY A 155 25.84 23.71 -14.24
C GLY A 155 25.81 24.76 -13.14
N TRP A 156 25.77 24.38 -11.85
CA TRP A 156 25.88 25.33 -10.73
C TRP A 156 27.32 25.79 -10.44
N GLY A 157 28.33 24.96 -10.76
CA GLY A 157 29.71 25.25 -10.36
C GLY A 157 29.81 25.44 -8.84
N ASN A 158 30.29 26.60 -8.40
CA ASN A 158 30.38 26.98 -6.98
C ASN A 158 29.31 28.01 -6.56
N GLU A 159 28.30 28.28 -7.40
CA GLU A 159 27.23 29.24 -7.06
C GLU A 159 26.22 28.60 -6.10
N LEU A 160 25.82 29.34 -5.06
CA LEU A 160 24.76 28.90 -4.14
C LEU A 160 23.36 29.35 -4.57
N TYR A 161 23.27 30.47 -5.30
CA TYR A 161 22.02 31.06 -5.78
C TYR A 161 22.18 31.54 -7.22
N ARG A 162 21.19 31.22 -8.08
CA ARG A 162 21.09 31.70 -9.46
C ARG A 162 19.62 32.00 -9.81
N PRO A 163 19.34 32.82 -10.84
CA PRO A 163 17.98 33.01 -11.33
C PRO A 163 17.29 31.67 -11.62
N PHE A 164 16.01 31.57 -11.25
CA PHE A 164 15.25 30.33 -11.35
C PHE A 164 15.16 29.84 -12.80
N SER A 165 15.56 28.58 -13.01
CA SER A 165 15.29 27.84 -14.23
C SER A 165 14.91 26.41 -13.86
N LEU A 166 13.87 25.89 -14.51
CA LEU A 166 13.35 24.57 -14.22
C LEU A 166 13.52 23.67 -15.45
N ARG A 167 14.37 22.65 -15.31
CA ARG A 167 14.50 21.58 -16.29
C ARG A 167 14.22 20.26 -15.60
N ARG A 168 13.40 19.43 -16.21
CA ARG A 168 13.07 18.09 -15.73
C ARG A 168 13.29 17.07 -16.83
N GLU A 169 13.71 15.88 -16.43
CA GLU A 169 13.80 14.72 -17.29
C GLU A 169 12.92 13.59 -16.74
N ARG A 170 12.33 12.82 -17.65
CA ARG A 170 11.53 11.65 -17.28
C ARG A 170 12.46 10.53 -16.87
N VAL A 171 12.14 9.88 -15.76
CA VAL A 171 12.91 8.74 -15.22
C VAL A 171 11.95 7.64 -14.78
N LYS A 172 12.43 6.40 -14.85
CA LYS A 172 11.75 5.28 -14.20
C LYS A 172 12.13 5.25 -12.73
N ILE A 173 11.19 4.86 -11.88
CA ILE A 173 11.40 4.71 -10.45
C ILE A 173 10.91 3.35 -9.96
N THR A 174 11.55 2.86 -8.91
CA THR A 174 11.12 1.68 -8.16
C THR A 174 10.99 2.08 -6.69
N ALA A 175 9.80 1.87 -6.14
CA ALA A 175 9.52 2.04 -4.73
C ALA A 175 9.44 0.67 -4.06
N VAL A 176 10.00 0.57 -2.86
CA VAL A 176 10.12 -0.65 -2.09
C VAL A 176 9.38 -0.49 -0.75
N PRO A 177 8.91 -1.57 -0.12
CA PRO A 177 8.30 -1.48 1.20
C PRO A 177 9.23 -0.77 2.19
N TYR A 178 8.71 0.20 2.94
CA TYR A 178 9.52 1.00 3.86
C TYR A 178 10.32 0.14 4.86
N TYR A 179 9.72 -0.94 5.37
CA TYR A 179 10.39 -1.83 6.31
C TYR A 179 11.59 -2.58 5.70
N ALA A 180 11.67 -2.69 4.38
CA ALA A 180 12.72 -3.42 3.66
C ALA A 180 13.92 -2.54 3.28
N TRP A 181 13.83 -1.22 3.48
CA TRP A 181 14.91 -0.27 3.25
C TRP A 181 16.21 -0.65 3.99
N ALA A 182 17.36 -0.25 3.46
CA ALA A 182 18.68 -0.37 4.08
C ALA A 182 19.18 -1.82 4.26
N ASN A 183 18.59 -2.78 3.55
CA ASN A 183 19.06 -4.18 3.52
C ASN A 183 19.93 -4.52 2.30
N ARG A 184 20.25 -3.54 1.45
CA ARG A 184 20.99 -3.75 0.19
C ARG A 184 22.31 -2.99 0.16
N ARG A 185 22.30 -1.68 -0.08
CA ARG A 185 23.50 -0.82 -0.09
C ARG A 185 23.22 0.47 0.69
N PRO A 186 24.21 1.03 1.40
CA PRO A 186 24.08 2.36 1.99
C PRO A 186 23.76 3.41 0.92
N GLY A 187 22.83 4.32 1.22
CA GLY A 187 22.40 5.38 0.30
C GLY A 187 21.19 6.15 0.83
N GLU A 188 20.75 7.16 0.07
CA GLU A 188 19.57 7.96 0.40
C GLU A 188 18.27 7.14 0.44
N MET A 189 17.28 7.62 1.21
CA MET A 189 15.91 7.12 1.18
C MET A 189 14.89 8.24 1.39
N ARG A 190 13.75 8.13 0.72
CA ARG A 190 12.58 9.00 0.94
C ARG A 190 11.25 8.26 0.89
N VAL A 191 10.41 8.51 1.89
CA VAL A 191 8.98 8.13 1.89
C VAL A 191 8.12 9.21 1.23
N TRP A 192 8.32 10.47 1.63
CA TRP A 192 7.54 11.60 1.13
C TRP A 192 8.19 12.21 -0.11
N LEU A 193 7.49 12.11 -1.24
CA LEU A 193 7.93 12.48 -2.57
C LEU A 193 7.25 13.76 -3.01
N ARG A 194 7.99 14.68 -3.65
CA ARG A 194 7.40 15.92 -4.18
C ARG A 194 6.38 15.59 -5.26
N VAL A 195 5.31 16.38 -5.33
CA VAL A 195 4.30 16.25 -6.38
C VAL A 195 4.43 17.41 -7.37
N LEU A 196 4.18 17.12 -8.65
CA LEU A 196 3.98 18.14 -9.67
C LEU A 196 2.64 18.82 -9.40
N GLU A 197 2.68 20.10 -9.02
CA GLU A 197 1.47 20.92 -8.98
C GLU A 197 0.89 21.02 -10.40
N ARG A 198 -0.43 20.85 -10.52
CA ARG A 198 -1.14 21.13 -11.77
C ARG A 198 -1.17 22.65 -11.96
N GLU A 199 -0.93 23.10 -13.19
CA GLU A 199 -1.29 24.46 -13.61
C GLU A 199 -2.83 24.62 -13.66
#